data_AF-A0A7C7XF61-F1
#
_entry.id   AF-A0A7C7XF61-F1
#
_cell.length_a   1.000
_cell.length_b   1.000
_cell.length_c   1.000
_cell.angle_alpha   90.00
_cell.angle_beta   90.00
_cell.angle_gamma   90.00
#
_symmetry.space_group_name_H-M   'P 1'
#
loop_
_entity.id
_entity.type
_entity.pdbx_description
1 polymer ?
#
loop_
_entity_poly.entity_id
_entity_poly.type
_entity_poly.pdbx_seq_one_letter_code
_entity_poly.pdbx_strand_id
1 'polypeptide(L)' 'MNSYLSEHIAERAIKLRSELPIKLPDAVIAATALVLRVPLLTRNHRDFQKIPNLTLPWNLHLYKVWVVSWRFHCV' A
#
# COMPACT_ATOMS: atom_id res chain seq x y z
N MET A 1 -21.38 -4.14 -14.71
CA MET A 1 -20.65 -4.13 -16.00
C MET A 1 -19.33 -3.40 -15.79
N ASN A 2 -18.23 -4.13 -15.95
CA ASN A 2 -16.81 -3.77 -15.92
C ASN A 2 -16.39 -2.44 -15.27
N SER A 3 -15.85 -2.55 -14.06
CA SER A 3 -14.89 -1.59 -13.52
C SER A 3 -13.72 -2.41 -13.00
N TYR A 4 -12.63 -2.45 -13.77
CA TYR A 4 -11.45 -3.30 -13.54
C TYR A 4 -10.66 -2.92 -12.27
N LEU A 5 -11.07 -1.83 -11.62
CA LEU A 5 -10.66 -1.42 -10.28
C LEU A 5 -11.86 -1.59 -9.36
N SER A 6 -11.69 -2.35 -8.29
CA SER A 6 -12.69 -2.46 -7.23
C SER A 6 -13.09 -1.06 -6.76
N GLU A 7 -14.39 -0.77 -6.68
CA GLU A 7 -14.95 0.53 -6.31
C GLU A 7 -14.33 1.08 -5.02
N HIS A 8 -14.04 0.20 -4.06
CA HIS A 8 -13.33 0.52 -2.82
C HIS A 8 -11.92 1.10 -3.03
N ILE A 9 -11.18 0.63 -4.05
CA ILE A 9 -9.85 1.15 -4.38
C ILE A 9 -9.99 2.55 -4.98
N ALA A 10 -10.97 2.76 -5.85
CA ALA A 10 -11.23 4.06 -6.45
C ALA A 10 -11.63 5.10 -5.40
N GLU A 11 -12.59 4.78 -4.53
CA GLU A 11 -12.97 5.62 -3.40
C GLU A 11 -11.80 5.93 -2.48
N ARG A 12 -10.96 4.93 -2.18
CA ARG A 12 -9.81 5.12 -1.31
C ARG A 12 -8.75 6.01 -1.96
N ALA A 13 -8.52 5.87 -3.27
CA ALA A 13 -7.61 6.73 -4.02
C ALA A 13 -8.10 8.19 -4.07
N ILE A 14 -9.41 8.39 -4.23
CA ILE A 14 -10.02 9.73 -4.18
C ILE A 14 -9.83 10.36 -2.79
N LYS A 15 -10.11 9.62 -1.71
CA LYS A 15 -9.89 10.10 -0.33
C LYS A 15 -8.43 10.49 -0.09
N LEU A 16 -7.49 9.64 -0.50
CA LEU A 16 -6.05 9.94 -0.37
C LEU A 16 -5.64 11.22 -1.10
N ARG A 17 -6.17 11.46 -2.31
CA ARG A 17 -5.90 12.70 -3.06
C ARG A 17 -6.54 13.94 -2.44
N SER A 18 -7.65 13.79 -1.73
CA SER A 18 -8.29 14.90 -1.03
C SER A 18 -7.52 15.30 0.22
N GLU A 19 -6.85 14.35 0.86
CA GLU A 19 -6.12 14.54 2.12
C GLU A 19 -4.64 14.90 1.89
N LEU A 20 -4.05 14.44 0.78
CA LEU A 20 -2.62 14.59 0.50
C LEU A 20 -2.37 15.05 -0.95
N PRO A 21 -1.34 15.90 -1.16
CA PRO A 21 -0.90 16.27 -2.51
C PRO A 21 -0.09 15.12 -3.14
N ILE A 22 -0.80 14.11 -3.64
CA ILE A 22 -0.23 12.91 -4.28
C ILE A 22 -0.74 12.76 -5.73
N LYS A 23 0.10 12.21 -6.62
CA LYS A 23 -0.28 11.96 -8.02
C LYS A 23 -1.34 10.86 -8.11
N LEU A 24 -2.19 10.91 -9.15
CA LEU A 24 -3.23 9.90 -9.38
C LEU A 24 -2.69 8.46 -9.41
N PRO A 25 -1.64 8.13 -10.18
CA PRO A 25 -1.12 6.76 -10.20
C PRO A 25 -0.62 6.30 -8.82
N ASP A 26 0.09 7.17 -8.09
CA ASP A 26 0.61 6.84 -6.76
C ASP A 26 -0.52 6.63 -5.75
N ALA A 27 -1.60 7.43 -5.83
CA ALA A 27 -2.78 7.27 -5.00
C ALA A 27 -3.47 5.92 -5.24
N VAL A 28 -3.57 5.46 -6.48
CA VAL A 28 -4.18 4.16 -6.82
C VAL A 28 -3.32 3.01 -6.29
N ILE A 29 -1.99 3.10 -6.44
CA ILE A 29 -1.05 2.10 -5.91
C ILE A 29 -1.16 2.01 -4.38
N ALA A 30 -1.14 3.15 -3.70
CA ALA A 30 -1.26 3.21 -2.25
C ALA A 30 -2.63 2.74 -1.76
N ALA A 31 -3.71 3.14 -2.42
CA ALA A 31 -5.06 2.68 -2.11
C ALA A 31 -5.16 1.15 -2.21
N THR A 32 -4.57 0.57 -3.26
CA THR A 32 -4.54 -0.89 -3.45
C THR A 32 -3.82 -1.57 -2.30
N ALA A 33 -2.64 -1.09 -1.92
CA ALA A 33 -1.86 -1.64 -0.81
C ALA A 33 -2.60 -1.54 0.53
N LEU A 34 -3.27 -0.42 0.79
CA LEU A 34 -4.07 -0.20 1.99
C LEU A 34 -5.30 -1.10 2.05
N VAL A 35 -6.03 -1.24 0.93
CA VAL A 35 -7.25 -2.09 0.84
C VAL A 35 -6.88 -3.56 1.03
N LEU A 36 -5.79 -4.01 0.39
CA LEU A 36 -5.32 -5.39 0.51
C LEU A 36 -4.53 -5.65 1.80
N ARG A 37 -4.22 -4.62 2.59
CA ARG A 37 -3.37 -4.68 3.80
C ARG A 37 -2.02 -5.36 3.55
N VAL A 38 -1.43 -5.05 2.40
CA VAL A 38 -0.11 -5.56 2.00
C VAL A 38 0.93 -4.45 2.07
N PRO A 39 2.21 -4.78 2.32
CA PRO A 39 3.29 -3.81 2.17
C PRO A 39 3.38 -3.31 0.73
N LEU A 40 3.78 -2.05 0.56
CA LEU A 40 4.13 -1.52 -0.75
C LEU A 40 5.65 -1.50 -0.91
N LEU A 41 6.18 -2.40 -1.74
CA LEU A 41 7.59 -2.40 -2.11
C LEU A 41 7.82 -1.38 -3.23
N THR A 42 8.57 -0.31 -2.94
CA THR A 42 8.88 0.73 -3.92
C THR A 42 10.27 1.30 -3.69
N ARG A 43 10.95 1.68 -4.79
CA ARG A 43 12.19 2.47 -4.72
C ARG A 43 11.92 3.93 -4.42
N ASN A 44 10.70 4.41 -4.70
CA ASN A 44 10.31 5.80 -4.51
C ASN A 44 9.77 6.04 -3.10
N HIS A 45 10.50 5.62 -2.09
CA HIS A 45 10.03 5.56 -0.71
C HIS A 45 9.61 6.94 -0.16
N ARG A 46 10.25 8.02 -0.62
CA ARG A 46 9.99 9.41 -0.19
C ARG A 46 8.58 9.88 -0.55
N ASP A 47 8.05 9.46 -1.69
CA ASP A 47 6.73 9.92 -2.14
C ASP A 47 5.60 9.19 -1.40
N PHE A 48 5.82 7.93 -1.04
CA PHE A 48 4.84 7.10 -0.33
C PHE A 48 4.89 7.23 1.20
N GLN A 49 5.98 7.77 1.76
CA GLN A 49 6.14 7.98 3.22
C GLN A 49 5.08 8.89 3.83
N LYS A 50 4.50 9.78 3.03
CA LYS A 50 3.47 10.74 3.49
C LYS A 50 2.10 10.07 3.69
N ILE A 51 1.94 8.83 3.24
CA ILE A 51 0.66 8.13 3.23
C ILE A 51 0.47 7.41 4.56
N PRO A 52 -0.58 7.75 5.33
CA PRO A 52 -0.81 7.13 6.63
C PRO A 52 -1.14 5.65 6.49
N ASN A 53 -0.66 4.84 7.45
CA ASN A 53 -0.91 3.40 7.55
C ASN A 53 -0.37 2.55 6.39
N LEU A 54 0.50 3.11 5.56
CA LEU A 54 1.15 2.37 4.47
C LEU A 54 2.44 1.71 4.98
N THR A 55 2.53 0.39 4.91
CA THR A 55 3.74 -0.33 5.28
C THR A 55 4.74 -0.29 4.13
N LEU A 56 5.91 0.32 4.37
CA LEU A 56 6.97 0.46 3.38
C LEU A 56 8.23 -0.25 3.88
N PRO A 57 8.51 -1.48 3.41
CA PRO A 57 9.72 -2.18 3.79
C PRO A 57 10.94 -1.62 3.04
N TRP A 58 11.96 -1.25 3.79
CA TRP A 58 13.23 -0.73 3.25
C TRP A 58 14.05 -1.77 2.50
N ASN A 59 13.92 -3.07 2.84
CA ASN A 59 14.64 -4.16 2.20
C ASN A 59 13.77 -5.43 2.11
N LEU A 60 13.64 -5.98 0.91
CA LEU A 60 12.88 -7.19 0.62
C LEU A 60 13.47 -8.44 1.30
N HIS A 61 14.79 -8.52 1.44
CA HIS A 61 15.46 -9.67 2.08
C HIS A 61 15.08 -9.76 3.55
N LEU A 62 15.08 -8.62 4.24
CA LEU A 62 14.65 -8.54 5.62
C LEU A 62 13.14 -8.78 5.73
N TYR A 63 12.32 -8.16 4.88
CA TYR A 63 10.86 -8.36 4.91
C TYR A 63 10.44 -9.82 4.77
N LYS A 64 11.09 -10.58 3.87
CA LYS A 64 10.83 -12.01 3.70
C LYS A 64 11.10 -12.79 4.98
N VAL A 65 12.24 -12.57 5.63
CA VAL A 65 12.61 -13.27 6.88
C VAL A 65 11.61 -12.95 8.01
N TRP A 66 11.19 -11.70 8.14
CA TRP A 66 10.24 -11.30 9.19
C TRP A 66 8.83 -11.86 8.94
N VAL A 67 8.31 -11.82 7.72
CA VAL A 67 6.95 -12.27 7.41
C VAL A 67 6.82 -13.79 7.35
N VAL A 68 7.83 -14.52 6.85
CA VAL A 68 7.79 -15.99 6.90
C VAL A 68 8.01 -16.53 8.31
N SER A 69 8.71 -15.79 9.18
CA SER A 69 8.90 -16.17 10.59
C SER A 69 7.64 -15.93 11.44
N TRP A 70 6.90 -14.84 11.19
CA TRP A 70 5.68 -14.51 11.95
C TRP A 70 4.41 -15.25 11.51
N ARG A 71 4.40 -15.95 10.36
CA ARG A 71 3.25 -16.75 9.92
C ARG A 71 3.12 -18.12 10.62
N PHE A 72 4.05 -18.46 11.50
CA PHE A 72 4.05 -19.73 12.26
C PHE A 72 3.80 -19.57 13.76
N HIS A 73 3.67 -18.35 14.30
CA HIS A 73 3.52 -18.12 15.75
C HIS A 73 2.13 -17.59 16.14
N CYS A 74 1.09 -18.09 15.49
CA CYS A 74 -0.30 -17.95 15.91
C CYS A 74 -1.06 -19.27 15.69
N VAL A 75 -0.68 -20.30 16.45
CA VAL A 75 -1.55 -21.38 16.93
C VAL A 75 -1.08 -21.75 18.32
#